data_AF-A0A928PDN0-F1
#
_entry.id   AF-A0A928PDN0-F1
#
_cell.length_a   1.000
_cell.length_b   1.000
_cell.length_c   1.000
_cell.angle_alpha   90.00
_cell.angle_beta   90.00
_cell.angle_gamma   90.00
#
_symmetry.space_group_name_H-M   'P 1'
#
loop_
_entity.id
_entity.type
_entity.pdbx_description
1 polymer ?
#
loop_
_entity_poly.entity_id
_entity_poly.type
_entity_poly.pdbx_seq_one_letter_code
_entity_poly.pdbx_strand_id
1 'polypeptide(L)'
;MKKQLAALLLLSAMLLASCSEKPSDPASGDPEPAEDPGAVSEVPEAEPETELDTKDYVPEMTFEKEINFLLPDVSWLTRDIITDEQTGERVNDAQNALKLEMESRFGTTLSEHFTGDIWSTAYISRLVKAGDDSYDICYSLDLYAPGYITGDMVTPYTELDYVDLTRPYWDQSILKCMTVNGTPYFAFGAYDLSYYDFTPASCSTRK
;
A
#
# COMPACT_ATOMS: atom_id res chain seq x y z
N MET A 1 -48.26 16.67 19.84
CA MET A 1 -48.89 17.58 18.87
C MET A 1 -48.10 17.51 17.56
N LYS A 2 -48.73 17.31 16.39
CA LYS A 2 -48.07 17.23 15.08
C LYS A 2 -48.51 18.43 14.23
N LYS A 3 -47.60 19.36 13.88
CA LYS A 3 -47.69 20.41 12.81
C LYS A 3 -46.59 21.49 12.96
N GLN A 4 -45.32 21.09 12.87
CA GLN A 4 -44.17 21.99 12.68
C GLN A 4 -43.21 21.29 11.71
N LEU A 5 -43.41 21.52 10.41
CA LEU A 5 -42.72 20.84 9.30
C LEU A 5 -42.72 21.79 8.10
N ALA A 6 -41.75 21.63 7.18
CA ALA A 6 -41.61 22.37 5.91
C ALA A 6 -41.39 23.90 6.02
N ALA A 7 -40.18 24.32 6.44
CA ALA A 7 -39.73 25.72 6.35
C ALA A 7 -38.23 25.92 6.02
N LEU A 8 -37.42 24.87 5.89
CA LEU A 8 -35.95 24.98 5.79
C LEU A 8 -35.32 24.00 4.78
N LEU A 9 -35.87 23.95 3.57
CA LEU A 9 -35.41 23.05 2.49
C LEU A 9 -35.53 23.71 1.10
N LEU A 10 -35.11 24.97 0.97
CA LEU A 10 -35.44 25.79 -0.21
C LEU A 10 -34.45 26.94 -0.53
N LEU A 11 -33.16 26.82 -0.18
CA LEU A 11 -32.19 27.92 -0.38
C LEU A 11 -30.72 27.50 -0.65
N SER A 12 -30.48 26.68 -1.68
CA SER A 12 -29.12 26.43 -2.21
C SER A 12 -29.03 26.12 -3.72
N ALA A 13 -30.16 25.98 -4.42
CA ALA A 13 -30.22 25.47 -5.79
C ALA A 13 -30.25 26.57 -6.88
N MET A 14 -29.36 27.56 -6.82
CA MET A 14 -29.14 28.54 -7.90
C MET A 14 -27.67 29.01 -7.91
N LEU A 15 -26.89 28.52 -8.87
CA LEU A 15 -25.71 29.18 -9.48
C LEU A 15 -25.14 28.29 -10.61
N LEU A 16 -25.82 28.33 -11.77
CA LEU A 16 -25.33 27.79 -13.05
C LEU A 16 -25.56 28.85 -14.14
N ALA A 17 -24.81 28.73 -15.25
CA ALA A 17 -24.81 29.59 -16.44
C ALA A 17 -24.13 30.98 -16.30
N SER A 18 -22.85 31.02 -16.69
CA SER A 18 -22.13 32.20 -17.21
C SER A 18 -20.80 31.72 -17.82
N CYS A 19 -20.37 32.11 -19.01
CA CYS A 19 -21.10 32.65 -20.16
C CYS A 19 -20.33 32.23 -21.45
N SER A 20 -21.02 32.04 -22.57
CA SER A 20 -20.41 31.60 -23.83
C SER A 20 -20.74 32.58 -24.95
N GLU A 21 -19.78 33.39 -25.39
CA GLU A 21 -19.98 34.27 -26.53
C GLU A 21 -18.68 34.61 -27.27
N LYS A 22 -18.75 34.64 -28.61
CA LYS A 22 -17.65 35.00 -29.51
C LYS A 22 -18.21 35.47 -30.86
N PRO A 23 -18.03 36.74 -31.25
CA PRO A 23 -18.15 37.20 -32.63
C PRO A 23 -16.83 37.77 -33.18
N SER A 24 -16.73 37.90 -34.50
CA SER A 24 -15.64 38.57 -35.26
C SER A 24 -16.23 39.78 -36.04
N ASP A 25 -15.56 40.53 -36.92
CA ASP A 25 -14.28 40.42 -37.67
C ASP A 25 -13.75 41.89 -37.91
N PRO A 26 -13.05 42.37 -38.97
CA PRO A 26 -12.51 41.74 -40.19
C PRO A 26 -11.04 42.10 -40.58
N ALA A 27 -10.58 41.47 -41.68
CA ALA A 27 -9.62 41.98 -42.68
C ALA A 27 -8.10 41.94 -42.34
N SER A 28 -7.18 41.63 -43.27
CA SER A 28 -7.30 41.33 -44.71
C SER A 28 -6.11 40.50 -45.24
N GLY A 29 -6.34 39.62 -46.23
CA GLY A 29 -5.28 39.07 -47.11
C GLY A 29 -5.29 37.54 -47.27
N ASP A 30 -5.31 37.08 -48.54
CA ASP A 30 -5.28 35.68 -49.04
C ASP A 30 -4.74 35.75 -50.51
N PRO A 31 -4.05 34.75 -51.13
CA PRO A 31 -4.45 33.33 -51.20
C PRO A 31 -3.37 32.24 -50.97
N GLU A 32 -3.85 31.08 -50.50
CA GLU A 32 -3.57 29.66 -50.90
C GLU A 32 -2.26 29.22 -51.61
N PRO A 33 -1.77 27.96 -51.42
CA PRO A 33 -2.57 26.73 -51.53
C PRO A 33 -2.55 25.77 -50.31
N ALA A 34 -3.52 24.86 -50.28
CA ALA A 34 -3.73 23.86 -49.22
C ALA A 34 -2.64 22.77 -49.07
N GLU A 35 -2.48 22.28 -47.84
CA GLU A 35 -1.82 21.01 -47.50
C GLU A 35 -2.83 20.00 -46.90
N ASP A 36 -2.43 18.72 -46.88
CA ASP A 36 -3.30 17.55 -46.70
C ASP A 36 -3.70 17.26 -45.23
N PRO A 37 -5.00 17.13 -44.88
CA PRO A 37 -5.46 16.66 -43.57
C PRO A 37 -5.35 15.12 -43.44
N GLY A 38 -4.23 14.53 -43.86
CA GLY A 38 -3.99 13.09 -43.96
C GLY A 38 -3.14 12.46 -42.84
N ALA A 39 -2.64 13.26 -41.89
CA ALA A 39 -1.75 12.79 -40.82
C ALA A 39 -2.52 12.21 -39.61
N VAL A 40 -3.02 10.98 -39.73
CA VAL A 40 -3.38 10.18 -38.55
C VAL A 40 -2.09 9.81 -37.82
N SER A 41 -1.87 10.39 -36.63
CA SER A 41 -0.84 9.89 -35.72
C SER A 41 -1.24 8.49 -35.26
N GLU A 42 -0.43 7.50 -35.60
CA GLU A 42 -0.57 6.16 -35.03
C GLU A 42 -0.45 6.27 -33.50
N VAL A 43 -1.46 5.77 -32.79
CA VAL A 43 -1.35 5.51 -31.35
C VAL A 43 -0.44 4.29 -31.23
N PRO A 44 0.62 4.32 -30.42
CA PRO A 44 1.48 3.16 -30.25
C PRO A 44 0.64 1.98 -29.76
N GLU A 45 0.76 0.85 -30.46
CA GLU A 45 0.14 -0.40 -30.07
C GLU A 45 0.62 -0.76 -28.66
N ALA A 46 -0.31 -0.99 -27.73
CA ALA A 46 0.04 -1.29 -26.35
C ALA A 46 0.83 -2.61 -26.30
N GLU A 47 2.01 -2.59 -25.68
CA GLU A 47 2.77 -3.82 -25.46
C GLU A 47 1.90 -4.82 -24.67
N PRO A 48 1.93 -6.12 -25.03
CA PRO A 48 1.04 -7.09 -24.41
C PRO A 48 1.31 -7.18 -22.90
N GLU A 49 0.28 -6.85 -22.10
CA GLU A 49 0.31 -7.00 -20.65
C GLU A 49 0.67 -8.46 -20.32
N THR A 50 1.91 -8.65 -19.89
CA THR A 50 2.41 -9.98 -19.51
C THR A 50 1.85 -10.29 -18.14
N GLU A 51 0.93 -11.25 -18.06
CA GLU A 51 0.33 -11.68 -16.79
C GLU A 51 1.43 -11.98 -15.76
N LEU A 52 1.45 -11.19 -14.68
CA LEU A 52 2.44 -11.32 -13.63
C LEU A 52 2.18 -12.59 -12.82
N ASP A 53 3.19 -13.44 -12.67
CA ASP A 53 3.12 -14.62 -11.81
C ASP A 53 3.04 -14.21 -10.33
N THR A 54 1.82 -14.10 -9.83
CA THR A 54 1.49 -13.74 -8.44
C THR A 54 1.44 -14.96 -7.51
N LYS A 55 1.79 -16.16 -7.98
CA LYS A 55 1.81 -17.35 -7.13
C LYS A 55 2.96 -17.28 -6.13
N ASP A 56 2.69 -17.70 -4.90
CA ASP A 56 3.66 -17.68 -3.79
C ASP A 56 4.61 -18.90 -3.72
N TYR A 57 4.24 -20.00 -4.37
CA TYR A 57 4.95 -21.29 -4.36
C TYR A 57 5.10 -21.95 -2.98
N VAL A 58 4.37 -21.48 -1.97
CA VAL A 58 4.36 -22.08 -0.63
C VAL A 58 3.63 -23.44 -0.68
N PRO A 59 4.22 -24.53 -0.15
CA PRO A 59 3.60 -25.86 -0.18
C PRO A 59 2.31 -25.92 0.65
N GLU A 60 1.53 -26.99 0.46
CA GLU A 60 0.40 -27.30 1.35
C GLU A 60 0.93 -27.59 2.76
N MET A 61 0.59 -26.72 3.73
CA MET A 61 1.01 -26.81 5.12
C MET A 61 0.01 -26.14 6.05
N THR A 62 0.02 -26.52 7.33
CA THR A 62 -0.91 -26.01 8.36
C THR A 62 -0.11 -25.65 9.61
N PHE A 63 -0.41 -24.52 10.25
CA PHE A 63 0.31 -24.05 11.44
C PHE A 63 -0.38 -24.42 12.76
N GLU A 64 -1.71 -24.57 12.77
CA GLU A 64 -2.52 -24.92 13.96
C GLU A 64 -2.31 -23.98 15.17
N LYS A 65 -1.89 -22.72 14.92
CA LYS A 65 -1.67 -21.67 15.93
C LYS A 65 -2.28 -20.33 15.50
N GLU A 66 -2.30 -19.39 16.43
CA GLU A 66 -2.60 -17.98 16.19
C GLU A 66 -1.31 -17.23 15.81
N ILE A 67 -1.34 -16.42 14.76
CA ILE A 67 -0.22 -15.55 14.33
C ILE A 67 -0.50 -14.14 14.84
N ASN A 68 0.40 -13.66 15.69
CA ASN A 68 0.21 -12.41 16.43
C ASN A 68 1.04 -11.28 15.84
N PHE A 69 0.38 -10.27 15.27
CA PHE A 69 1.00 -9.06 14.76
C PHE A 69 1.06 -7.98 15.85
N LEU A 70 2.22 -7.37 16.05
CA LEU A 70 2.39 -6.19 16.89
C LEU A 70 2.50 -4.94 15.98
N LEU A 71 1.55 -4.03 16.11
CA LEU A 71 1.29 -2.93 15.17
C LEU A 71 1.25 -1.55 15.88
N PRO A 72 1.49 -0.44 15.17
CA PRO A 72 1.52 0.90 15.77
C PRO A 72 0.13 1.45 16.09
N ASP A 73 -0.14 1.79 17.35
CA ASP A 73 -1.37 2.52 17.71
C ASP A 73 -1.29 4.00 17.32
N VAL A 74 -1.45 4.28 16.03
CA VAL A 74 -1.51 5.62 15.44
C VAL A 74 -2.70 5.76 14.50
N SER A 75 -3.19 6.98 14.28
CA SER A 75 -4.36 7.25 13.42
C SER A 75 -4.01 7.95 12.09
N TRP A 76 -2.73 7.99 11.73
CA TRP A 76 -2.21 8.65 10.53
C TRP A 76 -1.57 7.67 9.54
N LEU A 77 -1.68 6.37 9.81
CA LEU A 77 -1.10 5.27 9.05
C LEU A 77 -2.19 4.22 8.81
N THR A 78 -2.19 3.64 7.61
CA THR A 78 -2.94 2.43 7.24
C THR A 78 -2.26 1.24 7.90
N ARG A 79 -2.52 1.11 9.21
CA ARG A 79 -1.85 0.16 10.11
C ARG A 79 -2.48 -1.23 10.12
N ASP A 80 -3.79 -1.29 9.89
CA ASP A 80 -4.59 -2.52 10.00
C ASP A 80 -4.29 -3.36 8.73
N ILE A 81 -3.76 -4.58 8.88
CA ILE A 81 -3.41 -5.48 7.78
C ILE A 81 -4.60 -6.39 7.46
N ILE A 82 -5.27 -6.89 8.51
CA ILE A 82 -6.51 -7.67 8.44
C ILE A 82 -7.75 -6.79 8.64
N THR A 83 -8.92 -7.30 8.26
CA THR A 83 -10.19 -6.67 8.63
C THR A 83 -11.32 -7.70 8.67
N ASP A 84 -12.22 -7.58 9.65
CA ASP A 84 -13.20 -8.62 10.00
C ASP A 84 -14.55 -8.51 9.26
N GLU A 85 -14.87 -7.33 8.71
CA GLU A 85 -16.14 -7.06 8.01
C GLU A 85 -15.90 -6.65 6.56
N GLN A 86 -16.76 -7.12 5.65
CA GLN A 86 -16.88 -6.58 4.29
C GLN A 86 -17.75 -5.34 4.32
N THR A 87 -17.26 -4.23 3.78
CA THR A 87 -17.96 -2.94 3.77
C THR A 87 -18.43 -2.51 2.39
N GLY A 88 -17.98 -3.17 1.31
CA GLY A 88 -18.17 -2.71 -0.06
C GLY A 88 -17.13 -1.65 -0.50
N GLU A 89 -16.16 -1.34 0.37
CA GLU A 89 -14.95 -0.60 0.01
C GLU A 89 -13.90 -1.61 -0.47
N ARG A 90 -13.24 -1.32 -1.60
CA ARG A 90 -12.48 -2.30 -2.39
C ARG A 90 -11.14 -2.69 -1.76
N VAL A 91 -10.53 -1.84 -0.93
CA VAL A 91 -9.30 -2.17 -0.19
C VAL A 91 -9.67 -3.04 1.01
N ASN A 92 -10.64 -2.59 1.81
CA ASN A 92 -11.17 -3.33 2.95
C ASN A 92 -11.69 -4.73 2.57
N ASP A 93 -12.54 -4.85 1.54
CA ASP A 93 -13.05 -6.16 1.07
C ASP A 93 -11.90 -7.08 0.59
N ALA A 94 -10.80 -6.52 0.04
CA ALA A 94 -9.62 -7.28 -0.38
C ALA A 94 -8.77 -7.74 0.81
N GLN A 95 -8.62 -6.92 1.86
CA GLN A 95 -7.96 -7.32 3.11
C GLN A 95 -8.77 -8.40 3.85
N ASN A 96 -10.10 -8.33 3.83
CA ASN A 96 -10.97 -9.37 4.37
C ASN A 96 -10.80 -10.70 3.61
N ALA A 97 -10.78 -10.64 2.27
CA ALA A 97 -10.53 -11.82 1.43
C ALA A 97 -9.13 -12.43 1.66
N LEU A 98 -8.10 -11.59 1.80
CA LEU A 98 -6.73 -12.01 2.13
C LEU A 98 -6.68 -12.73 3.49
N LYS A 99 -7.30 -12.16 4.53
CA LYS A 99 -7.40 -12.78 5.86
C LYS A 99 -8.03 -14.17 5.76
N LEU A 100 -9.21 -14.26 5.16
CA LEU A 100 -9.98 -15.51 5.06
C LEU A 100 -9.25 -16.60 4.27
N GLU A 101 -8.57 -16.24 3.17
CA GLU A 101 -7.74 -17.18 2.39
C GLU A 101 -6.54 -17.67 3.22
N MET A 102 -5.83 -16.77 3.93
CA MET A 102 -4.70 -17.16 4.78
C MET A 102 -5.12 -18.06 5.95
N GLU A 103 -6.18 -17.70 6.67
CA GLU A 103 -6.72 -18.49 7.78
C GLU A 103 -7.20 -19.87 7.32
N SER A 104 -7.91 -19.93 6.18
CA SER A 104 -8.42 -21.18 5.61
C SER A 104 -7.32 -22.08 5.02
N ARG A 105 -6.33 -21.51 4.33
CA ARG A 105 -5.27 -22.28 3.67
C ARG A 105 -4.24 -22.83 4.65
N PHE A 106 -3.84 -22.02 5.63
CA PHE A 106 -2.79 -22.38 6.58
C PHE A 106 -3.32 -22.86 7.94
N GLY A 107 -4.64 -22.95 8.12
CA GLY A 107 -5.29 -23.42 9.36
C GLY A 107 -4.77 -22.66 10.59
N THR A 108 -4.90 -21.34 10.52
CA THR A 108 -4.34 -20.37 11.46
C THR A 108 -5.40 -19.31 11.77
N THR A 109 -5.22 -18.58 12.88
CA THR A 109 -5.92 -17.31 13.14
C THR A 109 -4.94 -16.16 12.97
N LEU A 110 -5.35 -15.03 12.38
CA LEU A 110 -4.56 -13.81 12.34
C LEU A 110 -5.10 -12.79 13.35
N SER A 111 -4.24 -12.30 14.24
CA SER A 111 -4.61 -11.38 15.33
C SER A 111 -3.68 -10.17 15.40
N GLU A 112 -4.26 -8.98 15.61
CA GLU A 112 -3.54 -7.71 15.64
C GLU A 112 -3.57 -7.06 17.04
N HIS A 113 -2.39 -6.63 17.50
CA HIS A 113 -2.18 -6.00 18.80
C HIS A 113 -1.54 -4.63 18.62
N PHE A 114 -2.20 -3.58 19.09
CA PHE A 114 -1.77 -2.20 18.85
C PHE A 114 -1.04 -1.60 20.07
N THR A 115 0.10 -0.95 19.83
CA THR A 115 0.82 -0.20 20.87
C THR A 115 1.51 1.06 20.35
N GLY A 116 1.55 2.10 21.18
CA GLY A 116 2.35 3.31 20.94
C GLY A 116 3.85 3.11 21.22
N ASP A 117 4.25 2.07 21.95
CA ASP A 117 5.65 1.82 22.32
C ASP A 117 6.49 1.19 21.20
N ILE A 118 5.87 0.75 20.08
CA ILE A 118 6.55 0.03 18.99
C ILE A 118 7.69 0.82 18.33
N TRP A 119 7.56 2.16 18.32
CA TRP A 119 8.57 3.10 17.83
C TRP A 119 9.85 3.13 18.71
N SER A 120 9.82 2.50 19.88
CA SER A 120 10.96 2.39 20.78
C SER A 120 11.74 1.09 20.51
N THR A 121 12.93 1.23 19.93
CA THR A 121 13.89 0.12 19.81
C THR A 121 14.23 -0.51 21.17
N ALA A 122 14.15 0.25 22.27
CA ALA A 122 14.35 -0.27 23.62
C ALA A 122 13.17 -1.13 24.13
N TYR A 123 11.95 -0.90 23.64
CA TYR A 123 10.78 -1.74 23.93
C TYR A 123 10.89 -3.08 23.19
N ILE A 124 11.15 -3.06 21.87
CA ILE A 124 11.41 -4.28 21.08
C ILE A 124 12.59 -5.07 21.65
N SER A 125 13.68 -4.38 22.03
CA SER A 125 14.84 -5.05 22.64
C SER A 125 14.53 -5.69 23.99
N ARG A 126 13.51 -5.21 24.72
CA ARG A 126 13.04 -5.86 25.95
C ARG A 126 12.27 -7.14 25.64
N LEU A 127 11.40 -7.16 24.64
CA LEU A 127 10.64 -8.35 24.23
C LEU A 127 11.61 -9.47 23.80
N VAL A 128 12.51 -9.16 22.86
CA VAL A 128 13.53 -10.10 22.35
C VAL A 128 14.42 -10.64 23.48
N LYS A 129 14.91 -9.78 24.38
CA LYS A 129 15.77 -10.20 25.51
C LYS A 129 15.04 -10.93 26.64
N ALA A 130 13.71 -10.84 26.69
CA ALA A 130 12.90 -11.65 27.60
C ALA A 130 12.61 -13.05 27.04
N GLY A 131 12.77 -13.25 25.72
CA GLY A 131 12.23 -14.42 25.02
C GLY A 131 10.70 -14.39 24.97
N ASP A 132 10.12 -13.18 24.82
CA ASP A 132 8.67 -12.97 24.77
C ASP A 132 8.11 -13.45 23.41
N ASP A 133 7.29 -14.50 23.45
CA ASP A 133 6.67 -15.16 22.29
C ASP A 133 5.21 -14.73 22.05
N SER A 134 4.77 -13.63 22.68
CA SER A 134 3.42 -13.07 22.51
C SER A 134 3.15 -12.53 21.09
N TYR A 135 4.18 -12.31 20.28
CA TYR A 135 4.09 -11.73 18.94
C TYR A 135 5.01 -12.46 17.96
N ASP A 136 4.48 -12.81 16.79
CA ASP A 136 5.21 -13.46 15.70
C ASP A 136 5.84 -12.45 14.74
N ILE A 137 5.12 -11.35 14.47
CA ILE A 137 5.51 -10.35 13.47
C ILE A 137 5.37 -8.96 14.10
N CYS A 138 6.47 -8.24 14.25
CA CYS A 138 6.47 -6.85 14.72
C CYS A 138 6.61 -5.89 13.54
N TYR A 139 5.65 -4.97 13.38
CA TYR A 139 5.85 -3.79 12.53
C TYR A 139 7.09 -3.04 13.01
N SER A 140 7.95 -2.63 12.08
CA SER A 140 9.23 -2.00 12.38
C SER A 140 9.54 -0.93 11.35
N LEU A 141 9.83 0.29 11.82
CA LEU A 141 10.13 1.41 10.93
C LEU A 141 11.57 1.31 10.41
N ASP A 142 11.73 1.46 9.09
CA ASP A 142 12.99 1.47 8.35
C ASP A 142 14.03 2.44 8.95
N LEU A 143 13.57 3.60 9.43
CA LEU A 143 14.36 4.62 10.14
C LEU A 143 15.14 4.05 11.35
N TYR A 144 14.64 2.97 11.96
CA TYR A 144 15.24 2.31 13.12
C TYR A 144 15.96 0.99 12.76
N ALA A 145 15.95 0.58 11.49
CA ALA A 145 16.61 -0.63 10.99
C ALA A 145 18.06 -0.84 11.50
N PRO A 146 18.95 0.18 11.54
CA PRO A 146 20.31 -0.01 12.06
C PRO A 146 20.33 -0.45 13.53
N GLY A 147 19.37 0.02 14.34
CA GLY A 147 19.23 -0.37 15.75
C GLY A 147 18.73 -1.80 15.91
N TYR A 148 17.74 -2.22 15.11
CA TYR A 148 17.24 -3.60 15.13
C TYR A 148 18.31 -4.61 14.66
N ILE A 149 18.99 -4.32 13.54
CA ILE A 149 20.04 -5.19 12.96
C ILE A 149 21.24 -5.31 13.92
N THR A 150 21.78 -4.20 14.42
CA THR A 150 22.97 -4.24 15.30
C THR A 150 22.68 -4.77 16.71
N GLY A 151 21.41 -4.87 17.08
CA GLY A 151 20.95 -5.43 18.36
C GLY A 151 20.43 -6.86 18.29
N ASP A 152 20.52 -7.52 17.13
CA ASP A 152 20.04 -8.90 16.90
C ASP A 152 18.53 -9.07 17.19
N MET A 153 17.72 -8.15 16.66
CA MET A 153 16.27 -8.04 16.92
C MET A 153 15.37 -8.29 15.70
N VAL A 154 15.94 -8.61 14.53
CA VAL A 154 15.20 -8.89 13.29
C VAL A 154 15.82 -10.05 12.54
N THR A 155 15.01 -11.08 12.25
CA THR A 155 15.40 -12.20 11.39
C THR A 155 15.66 -11.68 9.96
N PRO A 156 16.81 -11.96 9.33
CA PRO A 156 17.02 -11.61 7.94
C PRO A 156 16.15 -12.48 7.03
N TYR A 157 15.68 -11.93 5.91
CA TYR A 157 14.83 -12.66 4.96
C TYR A 157 15.54 -13.87 4.32
N THR A 158 16.87 -13.95 4.41
CA THR A 158 17.67 -15.12 4.00
C THR A 158 17.48 -16.35 4.88
N GLU A 159 16.80 -16.22 6.03
CA GLU A 159 16.44 -17.32 6.93
C GLU A 159 14.96 -17.72 6.82
N LEU A 160 14.21 -17.12 5.89
CA LEU A 160 12.78 -17.40 5.66
C LEU A 160 12.59 -18.28 4.41
N ASP A 161 12.65 -19.60 4.59
CA ASP A 161 12.65 -20.63 3.52
C ASP A 161 11.60 -20.44 2.41
N TYR A 162 10.45 -19.84 2.73
CA TYR A 162 9.31 -19.68 1.83
C TYR A 162 9.12 -18.26 1.26
N VAL A 163 10.02 -17.31 1.55
CA VAL A 163 9.89 -15.91 1.11
C VAL A 163 10.77 -15.60 -0.09
N ASP A 164 10.24 -15.89 -1.28
CA ASP A 164 10.89 -15.52 -2.54
C ASP A 164 10.74 -14.02 -2.83
N LEU A 165 11.77 -13.25 -2.47
CA LEU A 165 11.85 -11.81 -2.68
C LEU A 165 12.01 -11.39 -4.16
N THR A 166 12.14 -12.32 -5.11
CA THR A 166 12.21 -12.00 -6.55
C THR A 166 10.82 -11.83 -7.20
N ARG A 167 9.74 -12.13 -6.46
CA ARG A 167 8.36 -12.12 -6.96
C ARG A 167 7.83 -10.71 -7.23
N PRO A 168 6.92 -10.54 -8.22
CA PRO A 168 6.45 -9.22 -8.66
C PRO A 168 5.57 -8.48 -7.63
N TYR A 169 5.13 -9.15 -6.56
CA TYR A 169 4.39 -8.54 -5.46
C TYR A 169 5.28 -7.90 -4.37
N TRP A 170 6.62 -7.92 -4.53
CA TRP A 170 7.58 -7.19 -3.69
C TRP A 170 8.14 -5.95 -4.40
N ASP A 171 8.25 -4.83 -3.68
CA ASP A 171 8.89 -3.62 -4.20
C ASP A 171 10.41 -3.79 -4.28
N GLN A 172 10.87 -4.11 -5.49
CA GLN A 172 12.29 -4.28 -5.83
C GLN A 172 13.11 -2.98 -5.66
N SER A 173 12.48 -1.81 -5.67
CA SER A 173 13.15 -0.52 -5.49
C SER A 173 13.46 -0.24 -4.02
N ILE A 174 12.51 -0.53 -3.12
CA ILE A 174 12.69 -0.39 -1.67
C ILE A 174 13.58 -1.52 -1.15
N LEU A 175 13.37 -2.78 -1.59
CA LEU A 175 14.22 -3.92 -1.23
C LEU A 175 15.72 -3.65 -1.51
N LYS A 176 16.02 -3.03 -2.66
CA LYS A 176 17.39 -2.62 -3.03
C LYS A 176 17.96 -1.55 -2.09
N CYS A 177 17.13 -0.68 -1.54
CA CYS A 177 17.55 0.34 -0.57
C CYS A 177 17.71 -0.24 0.85
N MET A 178 16.93 -1.26 1.21
CA MET A 178 16.91 -1.90 2.53
C MET A 178 17.87 -3.09 2.69
N THR A 179 18.58 -3.46 1.62
CA THR A 179 19.58 -4.54 1.64
C THR A 179 20.90 -4.05 2.27
N VAL A 180 21.23 -4.53 3.47
CA VAL A 180 22.42 -4.13 4.23
C VAL A 180 23.53 -5.17 4.03
N ASN A 181 24.69 -4.76 3.51
CA ASN A 181 25.84 -5.63 3.20
C ASN A 181 25.53 -6.84 2.29
N GLY A 182 24.42 -6.80 1.54
CA GLY A 182 23.93 -7.92 0.72
C GLY A 182 22.82 -8.75 1.37
N THR A 183 22.49 -8.50 2.65
CA THR A 183 21.41 -9.18 3.37
C THR A 183 20.14 -8.30 3.42
N PRO A 184 19.01 -8.77 2.90
CA PRO A 184 17.72 -8.11 3.10
C PRO A 184 17.17 -8.38 4.51
N TYR A 185 16.90 -7.31 5.26
CA TYR A 185 16.25 -7.35 6.58
C TYR A 185 14.82 -6.79 6.58
N PHE A 186 14.48 -6.00 5.58
CA PHE A 186 13.17 -5.37 5.41
C PHE A 186 12.77 -5.48 3.94
N ALA A 187 11.54 -5.86 3.69
CA ALA A 187 10.93 -5.90 2.36
C ALA A 187 9.51 -5.35 2.47
N PHE A 188 9.06 -4.69 1.41
CA PHE A 188 7.73 -4.10 1.30
C PHE A 188 7.04 -4.74 0.10
N GLY A 189 5.75 -5.03 0.19
CA GLY A 189 5.02 -5.75 -0.83
C GLY A 189 3.52 -5.53 -0.71
N ALA A 190 2.74 -6.12 -1.63
CA ALA A 190 1.32 -5.82 -1.79
C ALA A 190 0.40 -6.14 -0.58
N TYR A 191 0.91 -6.79 0.47
CA TYR A 191 0.18 -7.01 1.73
C TYR A 191 0.22 -5.79 2.68
N ASP A 192 1.25 -4.95 2.56
CA ASP A 192 1.43 -3.76 3.40
C ASP A 192 0.94 -2.53 2.63
N LEU A 193 0.03 -1.78 3.22
CA LEU A 193 -0.48 -0.54 2.65
C LEU A 193 0.15 0.71 3.30
N SER A 194 0.82 0.54 4.44
CA SER A 194 1.37 1.63 5.25
C SER A 194 2.47 2.42 4.52
N TYR A 195 3.22 1.76 3.62
CA TYR A 195 4.24 2.43 2.79
C TYR A 195 3.67 3.34 1.68
N TYR A 196 2.35 3.35 1.44
CA TYR A 196 1.71 4.33 0.55
C TYR A 196 1.35 5.64 1.27
N ASP A 197 1.12 5.61 2.59
CA ASP A 197 0.90 6.82 3.40
C ASP A 197 2.19 7.64 3.52
N PHE A 198 3.32 6.95 3.64
CA PHE A 198 4.63 7.55 3.46
C PHE A 198 4.87 7.82 1.97
N THR A 199 5.03 9.09 1.58
CA THR A 199 5.59 9.43 0.26
C THR A 199 7.09 9.72 0.40
N PRO A 200 8.00 8.73 0.27
CA PRO A 200 9.44 8.92 0.48
C PRO A 200 10.09 9.69 -0.68
N ALA A 201 9.97 11.03 -0.65
CA ALA A 201 10.52 11.95 -1.64
C ALA A 201 12.06 12.09 -1.58
N SER A 202 12.82 10.98 -1.46
CA SER A 202 14.30 11.02 -1.37
C SER A 202 15.07 9.73 -1.74
N CYS A 203 14.85 9.16 -2.93
CA CYS A 203 15.86 8.24 -3.52
C CYS A 203 17.01 9.05 -4.16
N SER A 204 17.98 9.48 -3.35
CA SER A 204 19.16 10.21 -3.84
C SER A 204 20.19 9.25 -4.45
N THR A 205 20.05 8.93 -5.73
CA THR A 205 21.10 8.24 -6.49
C THR A 205 22.33 9.13 -6.60
N ARG A 206 23.40 8.79 -5.87
CA ARG A 206 24.71 9.43 -6.08
C ARG A 206 25.24 9.06 -7.48
N LYS A 207 25.88 10.05 -8.10
CA LYS A 207 26.74 9.87 -9.28
C LYS A 207 28.14 9.42 -8.84
#